data_AF-B2ALD6-F1
#
_entry.id   AF-B2ALD6-F1
#
_cell.length_a   1.000
_cell.length_b   1.000
_cell.length_c   1.000
_cell.angle_alpha   90.00
_cell.angle_beta   90.00
_cell.angle_gamma   90.00
#
_symmetry.space_group_name_H-M   'P 1'
#
loop_
_entity.id
_entity.type
_entity.pdbx_description
1 polymer ?
#
loop_
_entity_poly.entity_id
_entity_poly.type
_entity_poly.pdbx_seq_one_letter_code
_entity_poly.pdbx_strand_id
1 'polypeptide(L)'
;MQTIQLTIITDQTDTILPSNLSDKPPRIATMHSYLLLASLLGLASAAPTSSTDIPRQWTPQEPGSIPRHSGARGFRLRVNVTDPSLDLTPPVHNLFLSTAHIGPAQNRAIVSYSGPIFYQNGSYSDIANYRAGILTDAGPPESPFPEAIQYQQGSDDTKGSELFINAGTPGAGTAISKLTMPYSTLQILEGAPIVKSFIVCGNTTIPYYGESRKFEVVNWLGATRDSTGTHLRVPEGCVAVNLVPECAYEFVDLPEGAAYDRTFVNDVRCYESVAAIDWSKYAY
;
A
#
# COMPACT_ATOMS: atom_id res chain seq x y z
N MET A 1 -37.18 19.90 -27.51
CA MET A 1 -36.04 19.51 -26.65
C MET A 1 -36.60 18.75 -25.46
N GLN A 2 -36.36 17.46 -25.44
CA GLN A 2 -37.07 16.45 -24.64
C GLN A 2 -36.15 16.03 -23.47
N THR A 3 -36.63 16.17 -22.25
CA THR A 3 -35.96 15.76 -21.02
C THR A 3 -36.32 14.29 -20.76
N ILE A 4 -35.33 13.40 -20.72
CA ILE A 4 -35.53 11.99 -20.38
C ILE A 4 -35.20 11.80 -18.89
N GLN A 5 -36.21 11.44 -18.09
CA GLN A 5 -36.06 10.93 -16.74
C GLN A 5 -35.96 9.40 -16.79
N LEU A 6 -34.96 8.83 -16.11
CA LEU A 6 -34.76 7.38 -16.01
C LEU A 6 -35.33 6.89 -14.67
N THR A 7 -36.40 6.10 -14.73
CA THR A 7 -37.01 5.40 -13.59
C THR A 7 -36.38 4.01 -13.44
N ILE A 8 -35.85 3.69 -12.26
CA ILE A 8 -35.33 2.36 -11.92
C ILE A 8 -36.49 1.54 -11.34
N ILE A 9 -36.79 0.40 -11.97
CA ILE A 9 -37.78 -0.59 -11.52
C ILE A 9 -37.03 -1.66 -10.72
N THR A 10 -37.48 -1.92 -9.49
CA THR A 10 -37.05 -3.02 -8.64
C THR A 10 -37.94 -4.25 -8.88
N ASP A 11 -37.33 -5.41 -9.12
CA ASP A 11 -38.05 -6.69 -9.18
C ASP A 11 -37.61 -7.57 -8.01
N GLN A 12 -38.55 -7.89 -7.11
CA GLN A 12 -38.41 -8.88 -6.04
C GLN A 12 -39.22 -10.10 -6.45
N THR A 13 -38.58 -11.28 -6.48
CA THR A 13 -39.28 -12.56 -6.64
C THR A 13 -39.31 -13.31 -5.32
N ASP A 14 -40.53 -13.48 -4.82
CA ASP A 14 -40.95 -14.32 -3.70
C ASP A 14 -40.92 -15.81 -4.04
N THR A 15 -40.53 -16.65 -3.08
CA THR A 15 -40.76 -18.11 -3.13
C THR A 15 -41.44 -18.62 -1.85
N ILE A 16 -42.76 -18.66 -1.92
CA ILE A 16 -43.75 -19.66 -1.44
C ILE A 16 -43.34 -20.65 -0.33
N LEU A 17 -44.05 -20.57 0.80
CA LEU A 17 -44.30 -21.62 1.81
C LEU A 17 -45.63 -22.35 1.52
N PRO A 18 -45.80 -23.61 1.99
CA PRO A 18 -47.11 -24.05 2.46
C PRO A 18 -47.11 -24.58 3.91
N SER A 19 -48.24 -24.31 4.55
CA SER A 19 -48.71 -24.59 5.91
C SER A 19 -49.20 -26.03 6.14
N ASN A 20 -49.18 -26.48 7.41
CA ASN A 20 -50.21 -27.29 8.11
C ASN A 20 -49.82 -27.37 9.63
N LEU A 21 -50.64 -26.86 10.58
CA LEU A 21 -51.71 -27.56 11.34
C LEU A 21 -51.20 -28.86 12.01
N SER A 22 -51.42 -29.21 13.28
CA SER A 22 -52.20 -28.76 14.45
C SER A 22 -51.77 -29.71 15.59
N ASP A 23 -51.75 -29.26 16.85
CA ASP A 23 -52.31 -29.96 18.02
C ASP A 23 -51.65 -29.64 19.38
N LYS A 24 -52.54 -29.68 20.39
CA LYS A 24 -52.47 -29.16 21.76
C LYS A 24 -51.65 -30.03 22.74
N PRO A 25 -51.37 -29.52 23.97
CA PRO A 25 -50.44 -30.10 24.95
C PRO A 25 -51.12 -31.03 25.99
N PRO A 26 -50.34 -31.65 26.90
CA PRO A 26 -50.49 -31.25 28.31
C PRO A 26 -49.24 -31.34 29.24
N ARG A 27 -49.22 -30.39 30.18
CA ARG A 27 -48.97 -30.45 31.65
C ARG A 27 -47.85 -31.30 32.31
N ILE A 28 -47.05 -30.57 33.09
CA ILE A 28 -46.62 -30.75 34.51
C ILE A 28 -45.67 -31.92 34.86
N ALA A 29 -44.45 -31.58 35.31
CA ALA A 29 -43.86 -32.09 36.55
C ALA A 29 -42.66 -31.22 37.00
N THR A 30 -42.76 -30.66 38.20
CA THR A 30 -41.67 -30.05 38.99
C THR A 30 -40.79 -31.13 39.63
N MET A 31 -39.47 -30.96 39.62
CA MET A 31 -38.62 -31.50 40.70
C MET A 31 -37.29 -30.73 40.79
N HIS A 32 -36.97 -30.29 42.01
CA HIS A 32 -35.75 -29.58 42.39
C HIS A 32 -34.55 -30.54 42.47
N SER A 33 -33.33 -30.09 42.13
CA SER A 33 -32.14 -30.19 43.00
C SER A 33 -30.88 -29.61 42.36
N TYR A 34 -30.09 -28.98 43.23
CA TYR A 34 -28.91 -28.15 43.01
C TYR A 34 -27.67 -28.92 42.52
N LEU A 35 -26.82 -28.26 41.71
CA LEU A 35 -25.37 -28.49 41.70
C LEU A 35 -24.57 -27.32 41.08
N LEU A 36 -23.90 -26.60 41.99
CA LEU A 36 -22.58 -25.96 41.99
C LEU A 36 -22.00 -25.17 40.79
N LEU A 37 -21.47 -24.00 41.20
CA LEU A 37 -20.65 -23.00 40.52
C LEU A 37 -19.41 -23.55 39.80
N ALA A 38 -19.07 -22.90 38.68
CA ALA A 38 -17.72 -22.37 38.40
C ALA A 38 -17.79 -21.35 37.25
N SER A 39 -18.16 -20.11 37.55
CA SER A 39 -18.04 -18.98 36.62
C SER A 39 -16.60 -18.48 36.57
N LEU A 40 -15.82 -19.00 35.63
CA LEU A 40 -14.52 -18.44 35.23
C LEU A 40 -14.75 -17.24 34.32
N LEU A 41 -14.91 -16.06 34.93
CA LEU A 41 -14.77 -14.78 34.23
C LEU A 41 -13.27 -14.50 34.04
N GLY A 42 -12.70 -15.04 32.97
CA GLY A 42 -11.42 -14.57 32.45
C GLY A 42 -11.62 -13.21 31.80
N LEU A 43 -11.33 -12.13 32.53
CA LEU A 43 -11.17 -10.81 31.95
C LEU A 43 -9.89 -10.81 31.11
N ALA A 44 -10.03 -11.01 29.79
CA ALA A 44 -8.99 -10.67 28.85
C ALA A 44 -8.79 -9.15 28.92
N SER A 45 -7.69 -8.72 29.53
CA SER A 45 -7.22 -7.33 29.45
C SER A 45 -6.79 -7.09 28.00
N ALA A 46 -7.70 -6.55 27.19
CA ALA A 46 -7.33 -5.94 25.93
C ALA A 46 -6.56 -4.65 26.27
N ALA A 47 -5.24 -4.73 26.25
CA ALA A 47 -4.41 -3.54 26.30
C ALA A 47 -4.79 -2.66 25.09
N PRO A 48 -4.99 -1.35 25.27
CA PRO A 48 -5.23 -0.46 24.15
C PRO A 48 -4.00 -0.53 23.22
N THR A 49 -4.21 -1.03 22.00
CA THR A 49 -3.25 -0.88 20.92
C THR A 49 -3.19 0.60 20.57
N SER A 50 -2.06 1.23 20.89
CA SER A 50 -1.81 2.66 20.66
C SER A 50 -1.65 2.91 19.15
N SER A 51 -2.75 3.16 18.43
CA SER A 51 -2.67 3.70 17.07
C SER A 51 -2.57 5.22 17.15
N THR A 52 -1.57 5.80 16.49
CA THR A 52 -1.46 7.27 16.39
C THR A 52 -2.32 7.74 15.22
N ASP A 53 -3.41 8.46 15.52
CA ASP A 53 -4.22 9.12 14.50
C ASP A 53 -3.48 10.36 13.98
N ILE A 54 -3.11 10.36 12.69
CA ILE A 54 -2.51 11.52 12.02
C ILE A 54 -3.60 12.23 11.21
N PRO A 55 -4.14 13.38 11.67
CA PRO A 55 -5.06 14.17 10.87
C PRO A 55 -4.32 14.86 9.71
N ARG A 56 -4.51 14.40 8.47
CA ARG A 56 -4.07 15.14 7.27
C ARG A 56 -5.07 16.25 6.96
N GLN A 57 -4.77 17.48 7.37
CA GLN A 57 -5.49 18.65 6.89
C GLN A 57 -4.70 19.31 5.74
N TRP A 58 -5.17 19.09 4.50
CA TRP A 58 -4.59 19.70 3.32
C TRP A 58 -4.93 21.20 3.27
N THR A 59 -3.94 22.06 3.51
CA THR A 59 -4.05 23.50 3.24
C THR A 59 -3.54 23.80 1.84
N PRO A 60 -4.32 24.45 0.95
CA PRO A 60 -3.83 24.86 -0.36
C PRO A 60 -2.64 25.82 -0.21
N GLN A 61 -1.47 25.46 -0.76
CA GLN A 61 -0.29 26.32 -0.72
C GLN A 61 -0.28 27.35 -1.89
N GLU A 62 0.38 28.49 -1.65
CA GLU A 62 0.61 29.57 -2.61
C GLU A 62 1.29 29.09 -3.91
N PRO A 63 0.91 29.60 -5.10
CA PRO A 63 1.50 29.22 -6.38
C PRO A 63 3.00 29.58 -6.43
N GLY A 64 3.86 28.56 -6.44
CA GLY A 64 5.33 28.67 -6.40
C GLY A 64 6.03 27.75 -5.39
N SER A 65 5.25 27.05 -4.56
CA SER A 65 5.70 26.23 -3.44
C SER A 65 5.82 24.73 -3.77
N ILE A 66 6.18 24.34 -4.99
CA ILE A 66 6.41 22.92 -5.34
C ILE A 66 7.90 22.72 -5.63
N PRO A 67 8.56 21.68 -5.09
CA PRO A 67 9.95 21.43 -5.41
C PRO A 67 10.13 21.25 -6.92
N ARG A 68 11.21 21.83 -7.46
CA ARG A 68 11.54 21.70 -8.89
C ARG A 68 11.80 20.24 -9.20
N HIS A 69 11.10 19.73 -10.20
CA HIS A 69 11.29 18.40 -10.75
C HIS A 69 12.06 18.44 -12.06
N SER A 70 12.64 17.31 -12.41
CA SER A 70 13.25 16.98 -13.70
C SER A 70 12.44 15.82 -14.32
N GLY A 71 13.04 15.10 -15.27
CA GLY A 71 12.48 13.89 -15.84
C GLY A 71 13.58 12.89 -16.20
N ALA A 72 13.27 11.60 -16.04
CA ALA A 72 14.14 10.51 -16.46
C ALA A 72 13.33 9.23 -16.70
N ARG A 73 13.86 8.37 -17.58
CA ARG A 73 13.33 7.01 -17.81
C ARG A 73 13.54 6.08 -16.62
N GLY A 74 14.61 6.31 -15.84
CA GLY A 74 14.94 5.57 -14.64
C GLY A 74 14.97 6.44 -13.39
N PHE A 75 14.64 5.84 -12.25
CA PHE A 75 14.64 6.51 -10.96
C PHE A 75 14.84 5.52 -9.81
N ARG A 76 15.34 5.99 -8.68
CA ARG A 76 15.29 5.28 -7.40
C ARG A 76 14.14 5.81 -6.57
N LEU A 77 13.50 4.96 -5.77
CA LEU A 77 12.44 5.40 -4.86
C LEU A 77 13.05 5.68 -3.48
N ARG A 78 13.13 6.95 -3.11
CA ARG A 78 13.63 7.40 -1.81
C ARG A 78 12.49 7.60 -0.82
N VAL A 79 12.70 7.21 0.43
CA VAL A 79 11.78 7.35 1.54
C VAL A 79 11.75 8.81 2.00
N ASN A 80 10.56 9.39 2.04
CA ASN A 80 10.28 10.66 2.69
C ASN A 80 9.23 10.41 3.78
N VAL A 81 9.68 10.33 5.03
CA VAL A 81 8.83 10.25 6.23
C VAL A 81 7.89 11.47 6.29
N THR A 82 6.59 11.24 6.47
CA THR A 82 5.58 12.32 6.42
C THR A 82 5.55 13.19 7.67
N ASP A 83 5.92 12.62 8.81
CA ASP A 83 6.11 13.34 10.08
C ASP A 83 7.50 12.98 10.63
N PRO A 84 8.50 13.86 10.46
CA PRO A 84 9.88 13.59 10.90
C PRO A 84 10.02 13.32 12.40
N SER A 85 9.06 13.77 13.23
CA SER A 85 9.08 13.50 14.68
C SER A 85 8.73 12.05 15.02
N LEU A 86 8.12 11.33 14.07
CA LEU A 86 7.72 9.93 14.18
C LEU A 86 8.65 8.98 13.41
N ASP A 87 9.80 9.46 12.93
CA ASP A 87 10.77 8.59 12.25
C ASP A 87 11.26 7.48 13.19
N LEU A 88 11.66 6.36 12.60
CA LEU A 88 12.11 5.18 13.34
C LEU A 88 13.50 5.41 13.95
N THR A 89 13.91 4.47 14.80
CA THR A 89 15.28 4.40 15.31
C THR A 89 15.83 3.00 15.00
N PRO A 90 16.80 2.85 14.06
CA PRO A 90 17.44 3.92 13.27
C PRO A 90 16.48 4.59 12.27
N PRO A 91 16.77 5.85 11.85
CA PRO A 91 15.90 6.61 10.96
C PRO A 91 15.83 5.98 9.57
N VAL A 92 14.63 6.03 8.98
CA VAL A 92 14.37 5.50 7.63
C VAL A 92 14.19 6.60 6.59
N HIS A 93 14.04 7.86 7.00
CA HIS A 93 14.04 8.98 6.08
C HIS A 93 15.32 8.99 5.25
N ASN A 94 15.18 9.30 3.96
CA ASN A 94 16.24 9.25 2.94
C ASN A 94 16.82 7.86 2.61
N LEU A 95 16.35 6.75 3.20
CA LEU A 95 16.67 5.43 2.68
C LEU A 95 15.97 5.19 1.32
N PHE A 96 16.38 4.17 0.60
CA PHE A 96 15.76 3.77 -0.66
C PHE A 96 14.93 2.51 -0.51
N LEU A 97 13.82 2.44 -1.25
CA LEU A 97 13.11 1.20 -1.48
C LEU A 97 14.08 0.17 -2.09
N SER A 98 14.09 -1.01 -1.51
CA SER A 98 14.98 -2.10 -1.87
C SER A 98 14.29 -3.44 -1.62
N THR A 99 15.02 -4.53 -1.78
CA THR A 99 14.49 -5.88 -1.72
C THR A 99 15.25 -6.74 -0.71
N ALA A 100 14.51 -7.59 0.00
CA ALA A 100 15.05 -8.71 0.74
C ALA A 100 14.53 -10.00 0.10
N HIS A 101 15.45 -10.83 -0.40
CA HIS A 101 15.08 -12.12 -0.98
C HIS A 101 14.41 -13.03 0.05
N ILE A 102 13.26 -13.61 -0.29
CA ILE A 102 12.49 -14.49 0.61
C ILE A 102 12.18 -15.86 0.01
N GLY A 103 12.50 -16.08 -1.27
CA GLY A 103 12.30 -17.35 -1.95
C GLY A 103 12.41 -17.21 -3.46
N PRO A 104 12.28 -18.32 -4.22
CA PRO A 104 12.38 -18.30 -5.67
C PRO A 104 11.42 -17.28 -6.29
N ALA A 105 11.97 -16.33 -7.06
CA ALA A 105 11.25 -15.22 -7.69
C ALA A 105 10.47 -14.30 -6.71
N GLN A 106 10.74 -14.37 -5.40
CA GLN A 106 10.05 -13.62 -4.38
C GLN A 106 10.99 -12.76 -3.55
N ASN A 107 10.70 -11.46 -3.48
CA ASN A 107 11.38 -10.53 -2.62
C ASN A 107 10.41 -9.65 -1.84
N ARG A 108 10.66 -9.49 -0.54
CA ARG A 108 9.97 -8.54 0.32
C ARG A 108 10.50 -7.13 0.05
N ALA A 109 9.63 -6.15 -0.09
CA ALA A 109 10.03 -4.75 -0.10
C ALA A 109 10.54 -4.33 1.28
N ILE A 110 11.76 -3.78 1.30
CA ILE A 110 12.41 -3.21 2.48
C ILE A 110 12.94 -1.81 2.15
N VAL A 111 13.53 -1.14 3.12
CA VAL A 111 14.34 0.07 2.88
C VAL A 111 15.81 -0.18 3.21
N SER A 112 16.71 0.49 2.49
CA SER A 112 18.17 0.35 2.67
C SER A 112 18.93 1.58 2.19
N TYR A 113 20.23 1.65 2.43
CA TYR A 113 21.09 2.76 1.96
C TYR A 113 21.24 2.83 0.43
N SER A 114 20.88 1.76 -0.26
CA SER A 114 20.84 1.69 -1.72
C SER A 114 19.57 0.95 -2.17
N GLY A 115 19.05 1.38 -3.32
CA GLY A 115 17.91 0.73 -3.98
C GLY A 115 18.18 0.55 -5.47
N PRO A 116 17.42 -0.33 -6.13
CA PRO A 116 17.55 -0.54 -7.55
C PRO A 116 16.96 0.62 -8.36
N ILE A 117 17.28 0.64 -9.65
CA ILE A 117 16.69 1.59 -10.59
C ILE A 117 15.37 1.02 -11.08
N PHE A 118 14.31 1.74 -10.76
CA PHE A 118 12.97 1.50 -11.25
C PHE A 118 12.70 2.28 -12.54
N TYR A 119 11.71 1.83 -13.30
CA TYR A 119 11.18 2.51 -14.46
C TYR A 119 9.69 2.25 -14.58
N GLN A 120 8.95 3.17 -15.21
CA GLN A 120 7.52 2.99 -15.48
C GLN A 120 7.33 2.51 -16.90
N ASN A 121 6.68 1.36 -17.07
CA ASN A 121 6.40 0.76 -18.36
C ASN A 121 4.89 0.61 -18.56
N GLY A 122 4.42 1.03 -19.73
CA GLY A 122 3.02 0.97 -20.13
C GLY A 122 2.69 2.03 -21.17
N SER A 123 1.78 1.71 -22.08
CA SER A 123 1.30 2.67 -23.07
C SER A 123 0.58 3.84 -22.40
N TYR A 124 0.34 4.92 -23.14
CA TYR A 124 -0.49 6.02 -22.65
C TYR A 124 -1.88 5.55 -22.18
N SER A 125 -2.47 4.58 -22.89
CA SER A 125 -3.73 3.95 -22.50
C SER A 125 -3.60 3.18 -21.17
N ASP A 126 -2.48 2.47 -20.98
CA ASP A 126 -2.25 1.73 -19.73
C ASP A 126 -2.10 2.68 -18.54
N ILE A 127 -1.37 3.79 -18.70
CA ILE A 127 -1.25 4.82 -17.65
C ILE A 127 -2.61 5.46 -17.36
N ALA A 128 -3.38 5.76 -18.41
CA ALA A 128 -4.71 6.36 -18.26
C ALA A 128 -5.68 5.44 -17.52
N ASN A 129 -5.58 4.13 -17.74
CA ASN A 129 -6.46 3.11 -17.17
C ASN A 129 -5.87 2.38 -15.95
N TYR A 130 -4.79 2.91 -15.35
CA TYR A 130 -4.14 2.32 -14.17
C TYR A 130 -3.65 0.87 -14.40
N ARG A 131 -3.15 0.58 -15.58
CA ARG A 131 -2.58 -0.70 -16.01
C ARG A 131 -1.07 -0.66 -16.27
N ALA A 132 -0.48 0.54 -16.23
CA ALA A 132 0.98 0.66 -16.21
C ALA A 132 1.56 0.05 -14.92
N GLY A 133 2.86 -0.21 -14.93
CA GLY A 133 3.56 -0.72 -13.76
C GLY A 133 4.94 -0.14 -13.57
N ILE A 134 5.38 -0.19 -12.32
CA ILE A 134 6.72 0.18 -11.89
C ILE A 134 7.56 -1.08 -11.77
N LEU A 135 8.62 -1.13 -12.56
CA LEU A 135 9.46 -2.31 -12.81
C LEU A 135 10.92 -2.02 -12.48
N THR A 136 11.72 -3.06 -12.26
CA THR A 136 13.17 -2.97 -12.05
C THR A 136 13.94 -4.14 -12.66
N ASP A 137 15.13 -3.80 -13.18
CA ASP A 137 16.22 -4.65 -13.68
C ASP A 137 16.99 -5.48 -12.64
N ALA A 138 16.63 -5.39 -11.36
CA ALA A 138 17.53 -5.74 -10.27
C ALA A 138 17.60 -7.23 -9.93
N GLY A 139 16.82 -8.05 -10.63
CA GLY A 139 16.94 -9.49 -10.55
C GLY A 139 18.33 -9.99 -11.01
N PRO A 140 18.63 -11.28 -10.78
CA PRO A 140 19.84 -11.89 -11.32
C PRO A 140 19.94 -11.66 -12.85
N PRO A 141 21.15 -11.46 -13.43
CA PRO A 141 21.33 -11.21 -14.86
C PRO A 141 20.68 -12.25 -15.78
N GLU A 142 20.50 -13.48 -15.30
CA GLU A 142 19.86 -14.59 -15.97
C GLU A 142 18.31 -14.56 -15.89
N SER A 143 17.72 -13.66 -15.10
CA SER A 143 16.27 -13.54 -14.97
C SER A 143 15.67 -13.02 -16.28
N PRO A 144 14.81 -13.80 -16.97
CA PRO A 144 14.20 -13.36 -18.21
C PRO A 144 13.06 -12.35 -17.98
N PHE A 145 12.75 -12.02 -16.73
CA PHE A 145 11.64 -11.15 -16.37
C PHE A 145 12.11 -10.00 -15.48
N PRO A 146 11.61 -8.77 -15.70
CA PRO A 146 11.80 -7.69 -14.76
C PRO A 146 11.04 -8.00 -13.47
N GLU A 147 11.46 -7.37 -12.38
CA GLU A 147 10.73 -7.44 -11.12
C GLU A 147 9.74 -6.28 -11.04
N ALA A 148 8.53 -6.54 -10.56
CA ALA A 148 7.47 -5.56 -10.45
C ALA A 148 7.12 -5.29 -9.00
N ILE A 149 6.78 -4.04 -8.68
CA ILE A 149 6.14 -3.71 -7.40
C ILE A 149 4.75 -4.36 -7.39
N GLN A 150 4.55 -5.26 -6.44
CA GLN A 150 3.31 -5.99 -6.21
C GLN A 150 2.90 -5.78 -4.77
N TYR A 151 1.62 -5.97 -4.47
CA TYR A 151 1.16 -5.97 -3.10
C TYR A 151 0.23 -7.16 -2.89
N GLN A 152 0.23 -7.69 -1.67
CA GLN A 152 -0.68 -8.73 -1.25
C GLN A 152 -1.56 -8.16 -0.15
N GLN A 153 -2.87 -8.17 -0.40
CA GLN A 153 -3.82 -7.74 0.63
C GLN A 153 -3.69 -8.69 1.83
N GLY A 154 -3.36 -8.12 2.98
CA GLY A 154 -3.37 -8.86 4.23
C GLY A 154 -4.79 -9.27 4.61
N SER A 155 -4.94 -10.35 5.38
CA SER A 155 -6.23 -10.71 5.99
C SER A 155 -6.62 -9.79 7.16
N ASP A 156 -5.71 -8.90 7.56
CA ASP A 156 -5.83 -7.98 8.69
C ASP A 156 -5.48 -6.56 8.20
N ASP A 157 -6.52 -5.76 7.97
CA ASP A 157 -6.39 -4.38 7.48
C ASP A 157 -5.57 -3.48 8.42
N THR A 158 -5.37 -3.89 9.69
CA THR A 158 -4.60 -3.11 10.66
C THR A 158 -3.09 -3.20 10.43
N LYS A 159 -2.59 -4.22 9.72
CA LYS A 159 -1.14 -4.40 9.48
C LYS A 159 -0.68 -3.84 8.13
N GLY A 160 -1.63 -3.37 7.32
CA GLY A 160 -1.42 -3.00 5.94
C GLY A 160 -1.25 -4.20 5.02
N SER A 161 -1.42 -3.95 3.74
CA SER A 161 -1.07 -4.89 2.67
C SER A 161 0.44 -4.96 2.53
N GLU A 162 0.94 -6.16 2.36
CA GLU A 162 2.36 -6.44 2.24
C GLU A 162 2.86 -6.04 0.86
N LEU A 163 4.01 -5.35 0.77
CA LEU A 163 4.60 -4.94 -0.50
C LEU A 163 5.73 -5.90 -0.91
N PHE A 164 5.73 -6.31 -2.16
CA PHE A 164 6.71 -7.21 -2.75
C PHE A 164 7.29 -6.63 -4.02
N ILE A 165 8.48 -7.08 -4.40
CA ILE A 165 9.13 -6.73 -5.66
C ILE A 165 9.58 -8.04 -6.29
N ASN A 166 8.70 -8.63 -7.09
CA ASN A 166 8.83 -10.01 -7.56
C ASN A 166 8.97 -10.06 -9.07
N ALA A 167 9.69 -11.06 -9.58
CA ALA A 167 9.73 -11.32 -11.01
C ALA A 167 8.32 -11.64 -11.54
N GLY A 168 7.98 -11.08 -12.71
CA GLY A 168 6.75 -11.43 -13.41
C GLY A 168 5.98 -10.22 -13.93
N THR A 169 4.69 -10.43 -14.20
CA THR A 169 3.80 -9.42 -14.79
C THR A 169 3.80 -8.15 -13.92
N PRO A 170 3.86 -6.96 -14.55
CA PRO A 170 3.77 -5.69 -13.82
C PRO A 170 2.60 -5.72 -12.84
N GLY A 171 2.84 -5.37 -11.59
CA GLY A 171 1.74 -5.16 -10.64
C GLY A 171 0.87 -4.05 -11.20
N ALA A 172 -0.30 -4.44 -11.72
CA ALA A 172 -1.25 -3.49 -12.29
C ALA A 172 -1.58 -2.42 -11.25
N GLY A 173 -1.67 -1.17 -11.69
CA GLY A 173 -2.07 -0.06 -10.84
C GLY A 173 -0.92 0.63 -10.11
N THR A 174 0.35 0.35 -10.41
CA THR A 174 1.45 1.16 -9.88
C THR A 174 1.88 2.24 -10.88
N ALA A 175 2.05 3.48 -10.41
CA ALA A 175 2.58 4.57 -11.24
C ALA A 175 3.26 5.65 -10.41
N ILE A 176 4.08 6.48 -11.05
CA ILE A 176 4.43 7.78 -10.48
C ILE A 176 3.24 8.74 -10.67
N SER A 177 2.98 9.56 -9.66
CA SER A 177 1.88 10.52 -9.66
C SER A 177 1.88 11.42 -10.92
N LYS A 178 0.68 11.67 -11.45
CA LYS A 178 0.47 12.48 -12.67
C LYS A 178 0.82 13.95 -12.43
N LEU A 179 1.02 14.71 -13.52
CA LEU A 179 1.36 16.15 -13.50
C LEU A 179 0.41 17.02 -12.67
N THR A 180 -0.84 16.60 -12.51
CA THR A 180 -1.85 17.33 -11.72
C THR A 180 -1.63 17.23 -10.20
N MET A 181 -0.78 16.30 -9.74
CA MET A 181 -0.43 16.18 -8.33
C MET A 181 0.75 17.09 -7.99
N PRO A 182 0.72 17.81 -6.86
CA PRO A 182 1.79 18.75 -6.51
C PRO A 182 3.15 18.06 -6.36
N TYR A 183 3.16 16.84 -5.82
CA TYR A 183 4.40 16.09 -5.57
C TYR A 183 4.50 14.83 -6.41
N SER A 184 5.72 14.50 -6.83
CA SER A 184 6.03 13.20 -7.45
C SER A 184 6.17 12.13 -6.38
N THR A 185 5.31 11.12 -6.43
CA THR A 185 5.34 9.98 -5.50
C THR A 185 4.91 8.71 -6.22
N LEU A 186 5.40 7.55 -5.78
CA LEU A 186 4.81 6.26 -6.13
C LEU A 186 3.35 6.24 -5.67
N GLN A 187 2.47 5.71 -6.51
CA GLN A 187 1.06 5.53 -6.25
C GLN A 187 0.67 4.09 -6.56
N ILE A 188 -0.25 3.55 -5.78
CA ILE A 188 -1.01 2.33 -6.10
C ILE A 188 -2.46 2.78 -6.33
N LEU A 189 -2.98 2.55 -7.52
CA LEU A 189 -4.14 3.23 -8.12
C LEU A 189 -5.40 2.35 -8.13
N GLU A 190 -5.50 1.42 -7.19
CA GLU A 190 -6.62 0.47 -7.11
C GLU A 190 -7.70 0.90 -6.11
N GLY A 191 -8.97 0.78 -6.53
CA GLY A 191 -10.16 0.91 -5.68
C GLY A 191 -10.59 2.35 -5.39
N ALA A 192 -11.89 2.51 -5.10
CA ALA A 192 -12.59 3.76 -4.78
C ALA A 192 -11.94 4.56 -3.63
N PRO A 193 -12.29 5.85 -3.40
CA PRO A 193 -11.45 6.81 -2.71
C PRO A 193 -11.36 6.51 -1.21
N ILE A 194 -10.30 5.80 -0.84
CA ILE A 194 -9.83 5.66 0.52
C ILE A 194 -8.43 6.30 0.53
N VAL A 195 -8.13 7.11 1.54
CA VAL A 195 -6.77 7.65 1.72
C VAL A 195 -5.84 6.46 1.93
N LYS A 196 -4.81 6.29 1.10
CA LYS A 196 -3.84 5.21 1.24
C LYS A 196 -2.44 5.81 1.38
N SER A 197 -1.58 5.11 2.11
CA SER A 197 -0.19 5.52 2.33
C SER A 197 0.73 4.31 2.34
N PHE A 198 1.98 4.52 1.97
CA PHE A 198 3.03 3.58 2.34
C PHE A 198 3.36 3.77 3.81
N ILE A 199 3.72 2.68 4.46
CA ILE A 199 4.29 2.68 5.81
C ILE A 199 5.57 1.85 5.79
N VAL A 200 6.52 2.23 6.64
CA VAL A 200 7.73 1.44 6.92
C VAL A 200 7.63 0.95 8.36
N CYS A 201 7.72 -0.36 8.55
CA CYS A 201 7.67 -1.00 9.86
C CYS A 201 9.05 -1.52 10.24
N GLY A 202 9.57 -1.07 11.38
CA GLY A 202 10.89 -1.44 11.86
C GLY A 202 10.93 -2.81 12.52
N ASN A 203 12.14 -3.27 12.83
CA ASN A 203 12.40 -4.45 13.66
C ASN A 203 11.66 -5.74 13.22
N THR A 204 11.37 -5.87 11.92
CA THR A 204 10.60 -7.00 11.40
C THR A 204 11.52 -8.15 11.05
N THR A 205 11.14 -9.38 11.44
CA THR A 205 11.85 -10.59 11.03
C THR A 205 11.36 -11.08 9.68
N ILE A 206 12.31 -11.43 8.81
CA ILE A 206 12.02 -12.13 7.57
C ILE A 206 12.52 -13.57 7.73
N PRO A 207 11.64 -14.59 7.71
CA PRO A 207 11.99 -15.98 8.05
C PRO A 207 13.21 -16.53 7.28
N TYR A 208 13.36 -16.14 6.01
CA TYR A 208 14.49 -16.53 5.16
C TYR A 208 15.87 -16.23 5.78
N TYR A 209 15.98 -15.16 6.58
CA TYR A 209 17.23 -14.74 7.21
C TYR A 209 17.35 -15.13 8.69
N GLY A 210 16.39 -15.89 9.22
CA GLY A 210 16.30 -16.24 10.64
C GLY A 210 15.89 -15.07 11.54
N GLU A 211 15.80 -15.33 12.85
CA GLU A 211 15.25 -14.38 13.84
C GLU A 211 16.23 -13.26 14.25
N SER A 212 17.53 -13.48 14.04
CA SER A 212 18.60 -12.56 14.45
C SER A 212 18.73 -11.34 13.54
N ARG A 213 18.24 -11.43 12.30
CA ARG A 213 18.28 -10.32 11.34
C ARG A 213 16.92 -9.62 11.31
N LYS A 214 16.97 -8.30 11.49
CA LYS A 214 15.80 -7.42 11.47
C LYS A 214 15.84 -6.54 10.24
N PHE A 215 14.65 -6.17 9.77
CA PHE A 215 14.45 -5.38 8.57
C PHE A 215 13.40 -4.31 8.80
N GLU A 216 13.57 -3.19 8.10
CA GLU A 216 12.57 -2.15 7.92
C GLU A 216 11.75 -2.48 6.67
N VAL A 217 10.60 -3.13 6.86
CA VAL A 217 9.75 -3.62 5.75
C VAL A 217 8.78 -2.54 5.29
N VAL A 218 8.48 -2.53 4.00
CA VAL A 218 7.51 -1.60 3.40
C VAL A 218 6.17 -2.30 3.22
N ASN A 219 5.11 -1.65 3.71
CA ASN A 219 3.72 -2.07 3.53
C ASN A 219 2.89 -0.93 2.94
N TRP A 220 1.69 -1.25 2.47
CA TRP A 220 0.71 -0.33 1.93
C TRP A 220 -0.56 -0.35 2.77
N LEU A 221 -0.89 0.77 3.40
CA LEU A 221 -1.98 0.88 4.36
C LEU A 221 -3.12 1.72 3.80
N GLY A 222 -4.34 1.18 3.87
CA GLY A 222 -5.56 1.93 3.60
C GLY A 222 -6.11 2.58 4.86
N ALA A 223 -6.68 3.78 4.73
CA ALA A 223 -7.40 4.42 5.81
C ALA A 223 -8.70 3.69 6.13
N THR A 224 -9.05 3.67 7.41
CA THR A 224 -10.32 3.16 7.90
C THR A 224 -11.29 4.32 8.09
N ARG A 225 -12.57 4.11 7.80
CA ARG A 225 -13.62 5.08 8.07
C ARG A 225 -14.44 4.65 9.28
N ASP A 226 -14.61 5.56 10.24
CA ASP A 226 -15.47 5.37 11.40
C ASP A 226 -16.42 6.57 11.58
N SER A 227 -17.08 6.64 12.74
CA SER A 227 -18.03 7.72 13.07
C SER A 227 -17.38 9.10 13.23
N THR A 228 -16.06 9.17 13.39
CA THR A 228 -15.29 10.40 13.62
C THR A 228 -14.57 10.90 12.38
N GLY A 229 -14.39 10.07 11.37
CA GLY A 229 -13.76 10.47 10.11
C GLY A 229 -13.12 9.32 9.34
N THR A 230 -12.27 9.70 8.38
CA THR A 230 -11.37 8.78 7.67
C THR A 230 -9.99 8.93 8.28
N HIS A 231 -9.45 7.84 8.83
CA HIS A 231 -8.21 7.85 9.61
C HIS A 231 -7.23 6.85 9.04
N LEU A 232 -5.99 7.29 8.85
CA LEU A 232 -4.88 6.39 8.57
C LEU A 232 -4.28 5.94 9.90
N ARG A 233 -4.62 4.72 10.33
CA ARG A 233 -4.18 4.16 11.62
C ARG A 233 -2.83 3.46 11.46
N VAL A 234 -1.74 4.21 11.57
CA VAL A 234 -0.39 3.66 11.45
C VAL A 234 -0.09 2.77 12.67
N PRO A 235 0.35 1.51 12.49
CA PRO A 235 0.65 0.61 13.61
C PRO A 235 1.86 1.07 14.42
N GLU A 236 1.91 0.65 15.68
CA GLU A 236 3.07 0.86 16.53
C GLU A 236 4.34 0.24 15.90
N GLY A 237 5.46 0.96 15.98
CA GLY A 237 6.71 0.54 15.33
C GLY A 237 6.75 0.77 13.83
N CYS A 238 5.73 1.41 13.26
CA CYS A 238 5.70 1.83 11.86
C CYS A 238 5.61 3.35 11.73
N VAL A 239 6.05 3.87 10.58
CA VAL A 239 5.95 5.28 10.23
C VAL A 239 5.34 5.44 8.84
N ALA A 240 4.49 6.45 8.65
CA ALA A 240 3.95 6.78 7.33
C ALA A 240 5.00 7.47 6.46
N VAL A 241 5.08 7.06 5.20
CA VAL A 241 6.08 7.56 4.25
C VAL A 241 5.48 7.83 2.88
N ASN A 242 6.12 8.75 2.17
CA ASN A 242 6.04 8.84 0.72
C ASN A 242 7.26 8.14 0.11
N LEU A 243 7.05 7.43 -1.00
CA LEU A 243 8.13 6.91 -1.83
C LEU A 243 8.30 7.85 -3.02
N VAL A 244 9.38 8.62 -3.02
CA VAL A 244 9.61 9.76 -3.91
C VAL A 244 10.65 9.37 -4.96
N PRO A 245 10.39 9.56 -6.27
CA PRO A 245 11.35 9.22 -7.32
C PRO A 245 12.51 10.23 -7.37
N GLU A 246 13.73 9.74 -7.17
CA GLU A 246 14.99 10.41 -7.42
C GLU A 246 15.55 9.96 -8.77
N CYS A 247 15.90 10.89 -9.66
CA CYS A 247 16.29 10.57 -11.03
C CYS A 247 17.56 9.71 -11.07
N ALA A 248 17.57 8.68 -11.92
CA ALA A 248 18.72 7.83 -12.19
C ALA A 248 19.01 7.85 -13.70
N TYR A 249 20.06 8.58 -14.08
CA TYR A 249 20.41 8.82 -15.49
C TYR A 249 21.22 7.68 -16.11
N GLU A 250 21.71 6.76 -15.29
CA GLU A 250 22.40 5.55 -15.70
C GLU A 250 21.44 4.43 -16.16
N PHE A 251 20.17 4.76 -16.44
CA PHE A 251 19.22 3.81 -17.02
C PHE A 251 19.61 3.48 -18.46
N VAL A 252 20.27 2.33 -18.63
CA VAL A 252 20.78 1.83 -19.90
C VAL A 252 19.71 1.01 -20.63
N ASP A 253 19.72 1.09 -21.96
CA ASP A 253 18.88 0.25 -22.81
C ASP A 253 19.25 -1.24 -22.66
N LEU A 254 18.30 -2.11 -23.00
CA LEU A 254 18.50 -3.55 -22.88
C LEU A 254 19.51 -4.09 -23.88
N PRO A 255 20.23 -5.17 -23.53
CA PRO A 255 21.02 -5.89 -24.52
C PRO A 255 20.11 -6.46 -25.61
N GLU A 256 20.65 -6.62 -26.81
CA GLU A 256 19.96 -7.27 -27.92
C GLU A 256 19.55 -8.70 -27.51
N GLY A 257 18.29 -9.06 -27.77
CA GLY A 257 17.74 -10.37 -27.40
C GLY A 257 17.23 -10.50 -25.96
N ALA A 258 17.14 -9.40 -25.21
CA ALA A 258 16.48 -9.42 -23.89
C ALA A 258 15.06 -9.99 -23.98
N ALA A 259 14.71 -10.84 -23.00
CA ALA A 259 13.45 -11.58 -22.98
C ALA A 259 12.23 -10.73 -22.59
N TYR A 260 12.45 -9.48 -22.15
CA TYR A 260 11.41 -8.57 -21.68
C TYR A 260 11.44 -7.23 -22.41
N ASP A 261 10.26 -6.63 -22.50
CA ASP A 261 10.02 -5.45 -23.33
C ASP A 261 10.14 -4.15 -22.53
N ARG A 262 10.87 -3.18 -23.09
CA ARG A 262 10.97 -1.79 -22.62
C ARG A 262 10.47 -0.77 -23.65
N THR A 263 9.70 -1.21 -24.65
CA THR A 263 9.17 -0.35 -25.73
C THR A 263 8.32 0.80 -25.21
N PHE A 264 7.61 0.60 -24.09
CA PHE A 264 6.74 1.63 -23.49
C PHE A 264 7.31 2.21 -22.19
N VAL A 265 8.63 2.27 -22.05
CA VAL A 265 9.24 2.99 -20.93
C VAL A 265 9.00 4.49 -21.10
N ASN A 266 8.50 5.11 -20.04
CA ASN A 266 8.13 6.53 -20.04
C ASN A 266 9.16 7.36 -19.28
N ASP A 267 9.37 8.61 -19.71
CA ASP A 267 9.96 9.63 -18.84
C ASP A 267 8.99 9.95 -17.71
N VAL A 268 9.42 9.73 -16.47
CA VAL A 268 8.63 10.07 -15.28
C VAL A 268 9.15 11.34 -14.62
N ARG A 269 8.26 12.04 -13.93
CA ARG A 269 8.63 13.21 -13.12
C ARG A 269 9.39 12.73 -11.87
N CYS A 270 10.67 13.05 -11.79
CA CYS A 270 11.55 12.73 -10.67
C CYS A 270 12.30 13.98 -10.20
N TYR A 271 12.93 13.90 -9.03
CA TYR A 271 13.78 14.98 -8.49
C TYR A 271 15.26 14.64 -8.71
N GLU A 272 16.09 15.63 -9.01
CA GLU A 272 17.54 15.42 -9.16
C GLU A 272 18.16 14.91 -7.86
N SER A 273 17.71 15.43 -6.72
CA SER A 273 18.09 14.94 -5.40
C SER A 273 16.93 15.13 -4.43
N VAL A 274 16.32 14.04 -3.98
CA VAL A 274 15.21 14.07 -3.01
C VAL A 274 15.73 14.49 -1.63
N ALA A 275 16.93 14.05 -1.28
CA ALA A 275 17.55 14.38 0.01
C ALA A 275 17.94 15.86 0.16
N ALA A 276 18.12 16.58 -0.94
CA ALA A 276 18.41 18.02 -0.94
C ALA A 276 17.15 18.90 -0.81
N ILE A 277 15.96 18.30 -0.89
CA ILE A 277 14.69 19.02 -0.78
C ILE A 277 14.41 19.30 0.70
N ASP A 278 14.21 20.57 1.04
CA ASP A 278 13.70 20.95 2.34
C ASP A 278 12.17 20.77 2.36
N TRP A 279 11.75 19.55 2.70
CA TRP A 279 10.34 19.16 2.77
C TRP A 279 9.52 19.98 3.76
N SER A 280 10.14 20.64 4.74
CA SER A 280 9.41 21.51 5.68
C SER A 280 8.79 22.74 5.01
N LYS A 281 9.31 23.14 3.84
CA LYS A 281 8.75 24.23 3.02
C LYS A 281 7.50 23.82 2.24
N TYR A 282 7.23 22.52 2.18
CA TYR A 282 6.28 21.90 1.26
C TYR A 282 5.28 21.08 2.08
N ALA A 283 4.11 21.63 2.35
CA ALA A 283 3.08 20.96 3.14
C ALA A 283 2.47 19.80 2.33
N TYR A 284 2.40 18.61 2.93
CA TYR A 284 1.71 17.43 2.39
C TYR A 284 0.29 17.31 2.95
#